data_AF-A0A2G9U6G0-F1
#
_entry.id   AF-A0A2G9U6G0-F1
#
_cell.length_a   1.000
_cell.length_b   1.000
_cell.length_c   1.000
_cell.angle_alpha   90.00
_cell.angle_beta   90.00
_cell.angle_gamma   90.00
#
_symmetry.space_group_name_H-M   'P 1'
#
loop_
_entity.id
_entity.type
_entity.pdbx_description
1 polymer ?
#
loop_
_entity_poly.entity_id
_entity_poly.type
_entity_poly.pdbx_seq_one_letter_code
_entity_poly.pdbx_strand_id
1 'polypeptide(L)'
;MKLYIFWSICLVCLSAPLVEDDNEVMEKKEEKTLTMESFDSYLDMIKMFRGMLPQDLMTTIDNLNLTEKGELLSFMSDWYNGRIKKPENKAEIVELLQEKLPTVYDKISYLNTTFYTKFQKLKPETQELLRSVSTHESTSTS
;
A
#
# COMPACT_ATOMS: atom_id res chain seq x y z
N MET A 1 -5.78 14.75 10.78
CA MET A 1 -5.74 13.29 11.00
C MET A 1 -5.37 12.60 9.71
N LYS A 2 -4.14 12.07 9.62
CA LYS A 2 -3.48 11.67 8.38
C LYS A 2 -3.83 10.22 7.97
N LEU A 3 -3.99 9.98 6.67
CA LEU A 3 -4.45 8.74 6.01
C LEU A 3 -3.24 7.92 5.53
N TYR A 4 -2.35 7.51 6.43
CA TYR A 4 -1.06 6.89 6.03
C TYR A 4 -1.02 5.36 6.13
N ILE A 5 -1.99 4.71 6.79
CA ILE A 5 -1.83 3.30 7.19
C ILE A 5 -1.91 2.31 6.02
N PHE A 6 -2.80 2.56 5.04
CA PHE A 6 -2.89 1.70 3.86
C PHE A 6 -1.64 1.82 2.97
N TRP A 7 -1.04 3.01 2.97
CA TRP A 7 0.17 3.30 2.23
C TRP A 7 1.44 2.83 2.95
N SER A 8 1.51 2.84 4.28
CA SER A 8 2.65 2.28 5.02
C SER A 8 2.80 0.78 4.78
N ILE A 9 1.70 0.03 4.69
CA ILE A 9 1.74 -1.40 4.36
C ILE A 9 2.20 -1.62 2.92
N CYS A 10 1.80 -0.76 1.97
CA CYS A 10 2.33 -0.79 0.60
C CYS A 10 3.78 -0.30 0.48
N LEU A 11 4.22 0.69 1.28
CA LEU A 11 5.58 1.24 1.21
C LEU A 11 6.61 0.31 1.86
N VAL A 12 6.28 -0.33 2.98
CA VAL A 12 7.18 -1.27 3.67
C VAL A 12 7.43 -2.53 2.83
N CYS A 13 6.46 -2.97 2.02
CA CYS A 13 6.65 -4.04 1.05
C CYS A 13 7.39 -3.59 -0.23
N LEU A 14 7.33 -2.29 -0.61
CA LEU A 14 8.08 -1.75 -1.75
C LEU A 14 9.52 -1.35 -1.41
N SER A 15 9.87 -1.18 -0.14
CA SER A 15 11.23 -0.92 0.33
C SER A 15 12.02 -2.19 0.65
N ALA A 16 11.46 -3.38 0.39
CA ALA A 16 12.22 -4.62 0.49
C ALA A 16 13.31 -4.62 -0.61
N PRO A 17 14.60 -4.76 -0.25
CA PRO A 17 15.67 -4.87 -1.24
C PRO A 17 15.46 -6.19 -1.99
N LEU A 18 14.96 -6.09 -3.22
CA LEU A 18 15.06 -7.20 -4.16
C LEU A 18 16.51 -7.30 -4.57
N VAL A 19 17.23 -8.25 -3.95
CA VAL A 19 18.46 -8.90 -4.43
C VAL A 19 19.41 -7.95 -5.16
N GLU A 20 20.36 -7.38 -4.42
CA GLU A 20 21.58 -6.82 -4.99
C GLU A 20 22.35 -7.96 -5.67
N ASP A 21 22.22 -8.06 -6.99
CA ASP A 21 23.23 -8.69 -7.82
C ASP A 21 24.09 -7.54 -8.38
N ASP A 22 25.28 -7.41 -7.79
CA ASP A 22 26.31 -6.44 -8.15
C ASP A 22 26.64 -6.55 -9.64
N ASN A 23 26.27 -5.56 -10.46
CA ASN A 23 27.06 -5.10 -11.59
C ASN A 23 26.63 -3.70 -12.01
N GLU A 24 27.47 -2.71 -11.71
CA GLU A 24 27.42 -1.36 -12.26
C GLU A 24 27.46 -1.39 -13.79
N VAL A 25 26.33 -1.12 -14.44
CA VAL A 25 26.28 -0.41 -15.71
C VAL A 25 25.09 0.55 -15.63
N MET A 26 25.29 1.81 -16.04
CA MET A 26 24.20 2.77 -16.17
C MET A 26 23.19 2.28 -17.22
N GLU A 27 22.26 1.43 -16.81
CA GLU A 27 21.21 0.90 -17.67
C GLU A 27 20.04 1.89 -17.73
N LYS A 28 19.57 2.15 -18.95
CA LYS A 28 18.28 2.79 -19.20
C LYS A 28 17.28 2.16 -18.25
N LYS A 29 16.56 2.97 -17.45
CA LYS A 29 15.52 2.51 -16.54
C LYS A 29 14.56 1.61 -17.32
N GLU A 30 14.78 0.30 -17.26
CA GLU A 30 13.99 -0.65 -18.03
C GLU A 30 12.55 -0.50 -17.53
N GLU A 31 11.62 -0.39 -18.47
CA GLU A 31 10.21 -0.27 -18.17
C GLU A 31 9.75 -1.58 -17.52
N LYS A 32 9.92 -1.68 -16.20
CA LYS A 32 9.63 -2.89 -15.43
C LYS A 32 8.12 -2.99 -15.32
N THR A 33 7.56 -3.79 -16.22
CA THR A 33 6.14 -4.13 -16.19
C THR A 33 5.97 -5.23 -15.15
N LEU A 34 5.28 -4.92 -14.05
CA LEU A 34 5.00 -5.90 -13.02
C LEU A 34 4.02 -6.93 -13.62
N THR A 35 4.37 -8.22 -13.58
CA THR A 35 3.52 -9.29 -14.12
C THR A 35 2.51 -9.74 -13.06
N MET A 36 1.39 -10.32 -13.50
CA MET A 36 0.39 -10.90 -12.59
C MET A 36 0.99 -11.95 -11.64
N GLU A 37 1.91 -12.78 -12.14
CA GLU A 37 2.62 -13.79 -11.34
C GLU A 37 3.50 -13.15 -10.26
N SER A 38 4.27 -12.12 -10.63
CA SER A 38 5.09 -11.40 -9.65
C SER A 38 4.23 -10.72 -8.58
N PHE A 39 3.05 -10.20 -8.97
CA PHE A 39 2.10 -9.60 -8.06
C PHE A 39 1.47 -10.60 -7.10
N ASP A 40 1.04 -11.76 -7.58
CA ASP A 40 0.53 -12.83 -6.73
C ASP A 40 1.60 -13.31 -5.73
N SER A 41 2.86 -13.39 -6.15
CA SER A 41 3.99 -13.67 -5.25
C SER A 41 4.15 -12.61 -4.14
N TYR A 42 4.00 -11.33 -4.46
CA TYR A 42 3.97 -10.27 -3.43
C TYR A 42 2.82 -10.43 -2.45
N LEU A 43 1.61 -10.75 -2.94
CA LEU A 43 0.46 -11.01 -2.06
C LEU A 43 0.72 -12.21 -1.14
N ASP A 44 1.39 -13.25 -1.63
CA ASP A 44 1.75 -14.42 -0.83
C ASP A 44 2.82 -14.11 0.22
N MET A 45 3.79 -13.26 -0.09
CA MET A 45 4.74 -12.74 0.91
C MET A 45 4.02 -11.95 2.01
N ILE A 46 3.05 -11.11 1.67
CA ILE A 46 2.24 -10.38 2.67
C ILE A 46 1.49 -11.35 3.58
N LYS A 47 0.96 -12.46 3.03
CA LYS A 47 0.27 -13.50 3.81
C LYS A 47 1.18 -14.21 4.82
N MET A 48 2.50 -14.23 4.63
CA MET A 48 3.43 -14.76 5.65
C MET A 48 3.35 -13.98 6.97
N PHE A 49 2.97 -12.70 6.90
CA PHE A 49 2.80 -11.82 8.07
C PHE A 49 1.36 -11.78 8.61
N ARG A 50 0.48 -12.73 8.20
CA ARG A 50 -0.95 -12.76 8.60
C ARG A 50 -1.20 -12.64 10.10
N GLY A 51 -0.28 -13.11 10.95
CA GLY A 51 -0.41 -13.01 12.42
C GLY A 51 -0.20 -11.59 12.97
N MET A 52 0.36 -10.69 12.16
CA MET A 52 0.65 -9.29 12.51
C MET A 52 -0.26 -8.31 11.77
N LEU A 53 -1.10 -8.79 10.84
CA LEU A 53 -1.98 -7.95 10.02
C LEU A 53 -3.44 -8.04 10.47
N PRO A 54 -4.22 -6.95 10.38
CA PRO A 54 -5.64 -7.00 10.68
C PRO A 54 -6.39 -8.01 9.81
N GLN A 55 -7.28 -8.80 10.42
CA GLN A 55 -8.03 -9.84 9.72
C GLN A 55 -8.83 -9.30 8.52
N ASP A 56 -9.40 -8.09 8.63
CA ASP A 56 -10.18 -7.49 7.53
C ASP A 56 -9.30 -7.23 6.30
N LEU A 57 -8.03 -6.85 6.51
CA LEU A 57 -7.05 -6.65 5.44
C LEU A 57 -6.73 -7.99 4.76
N MET A 58 -6.47 -9.03 5.55
CA MET A 58 -6.21 -10.38 5.03
C MET A 58 -7.38 -10.88 4.18
N THR A 59 -8.60 -10.75 4.71
CA THR A 59 -9.81 -11.14 4.00
C THR A 59 -10.02 -10.31 2.73
N THR A 60 -9.60 -9.05 2.69
CA THR A 60 -9.69 -8.24 1.47
C THR A 60 -8.70 -8.72 0.41
N ILE A 61 -7.46 -9.02 0.80
CA ILE A 61 -6.42 -9.56 -0.09
C ILE A 61 -6.86 -10.91 -0.70
N ASP A 62 -7.40 -11.81 0.12
CA ASP A 62 -7.86 -13.13 -0.33
C ASP A 62 -9.05 -13.06 -1.30
N ASN A 63 -9.85 -11.98 -1.22
CA ASN A 63 -11.04 -11.78 -2.04
C ASN A 63 -10.83 -10.80 -3.21
N LEU A 64 -9.57 -10.52 -3.57
CA LEU A 64 -9.28 -9.76 -4.79
C LEU A 64 -9.59 -10.61 -6.04
N ASN A 65 -10.51 -10.12 -6.87
CA ASN A 65 -10.81 -10.75 -8.16
C ASN A 65 -9.79 -10.36 -9.25
N LEU A 66 -9.84 -11.01 -10.41
CA LEU A 66 -8.87 -10.78 -11.49
C LEU A 66 -8.82 -9.32 -11.96
N THR A 67 -9.96 -8.64 -12.06
CA THR A 67 -10.04 -7.24 -12.47
C THR A 67 -9.38 -6.32 -11.43
N GLU A 68 -9.70 -6.52 -10.16
CA GLU A 68 -9.15 -5.74 -9.05
C GLU A 68 -7.63 -5.93 -8.92
N LYS A 69 -7.15 -7.16 -9.11
CA LYS A 69 -5.72 -7.45 -9.17
C LYS A 69 -5.05 -6.74 -10.35
N GLY A 70 -5.70 -6.73 -11.52
CA GLY A 70 -5.23 -6.01 -12.70
C GLY A 70 -5.14 -4.50 -12.49
N GLU A 71 -6.13 -3.90 -11.83
CA GLU A 71 -6.11 -2.47 -11.46
C GLU A 71 -4.95 -2.15 -10.52
N LEU A 72 -4.77 -2.95 -9.46
CA LEU A 72 -3.65 -2.80 -8.52
C LEU A 72 -2.29 -2.96 -9.21
N LEU A 73 -2.18 -3.95 -10.11
CA LEU A 73 -0.98 -4.20 -10.89
C LEU A 73 -0.60 -3.01 -11.77
N SER A 74 -1.58 -2.48 -12.51
CA SER A 74 -1.40 -1.31 -13.38
C SER A 74 -1.02 -0.09 -12.54
N PHE A 75 -1.73 0.16 -11.44
CA PHE A 75 -1.45 1.26 -10.54
C PHE A 75 -0.02 1.20 -9.98
N MET A 76 0.42 0.04 -9.48
CA MET A 76 1.78 -0.10 -8.94
C MET A 76 2.86 0.04 -10.02
N SER A 77 2.60 -0.46 -11.23
CA SER A 77 3.51 -0.32 -12.36
C SER A 77 3.64 1.15 -12.78
N ASP A 78 2.52 1.87 -12.93
CA ASP A 78 2.52 3.28 -13.26
C ASP A 78 3.15 4.13 -12.14
N TRP A 79 2.95 3.73 -10.88
CA TRP A 79 3.58 4.34 -9.73
C TRP A 79 5.11 4.18 -9.77
N TYR A 80 5.61 2.96 -9.95
CA TYR A 80 7.04 2.64 -10.00
C TYR A 80 7.77 3.36 -11.14
N ASN A 81 7.11 3.44 -12.29
CA ASN A 81 7.64 4.12 -13.47
C ASN A 81 7.50 5.65 -13.40
N GLY A 82 6.94 6.20 -12.32
CA GLY A 82 6.81 7.64 -12.10
C GLY A 82 5.75 8.31 -12.98
N ARG A 83 4.79 7.54 -13.50
CA ARG A 83 3.67 8.03 -14.32
C ARG A 83 2.52 8.58 -13.47
N ILE A 84 2.48 8.23 -12.19
CA ILE A 84 1.54 8.77 -11.22
C ILE A 84 2.24 9.84 -10.39
N LYS A 85 1.70 11.06 -10.40
CA LYS A 85 2.17 12.13 -9.52
C LYS A 85 1.86 11.76 -8.06
N LYS A 86 2.85 11.94 -7.18
CA LYS A 86 2.64 11.78 -5.75
C LYS A 86 1.60 12.80 -5.26
N PRO A 87 0.49 12.36 -4.64
CA PRO A 87 -0.50 13.28 -4.11
C PRO A 87 0.06 14.02 -2.90
N GLU A 88 -0.23 15.32 -2.81
CA GLU A 88 0.31 16.22 -1.78
C GLU A 88 -0.64 16.34 -0.58
N ASN A 89 -1.92 16.02 -0.77
CA ASN A 89 -2.93 16.10 0.26
C ASN A 89 -3.97 14.97 0.13
N LYS A 90 -4.89 14.91 1.09
CA LYS A 90 -5.88 13.82 1.16
C LYS A 90 -6.89 13.81 0.03
N ALA A 91 -7.30 14.99 -0.45
CA ALA A 91 -8.27 15.08 -1.53
C ALA A 91 -7.67 14.45 -2.78
N GLU A 92 -6.42 14.81 -3.08
CA GLU A 92 -5.66 14.21 -4.18
C GLU A 92 -5.45 12.70 -4.01
N ILE A 93 -5.24 12.19 -2.79
CA ILE A 93 -5.17 10.73 -2.56
C ILE A 93 -6.50 10.08 -2.92
N VAL A 94 -7.62 10.63 -2.45
CA VAL A 94 -8.95 10.05 -2.72
C VAL A 94 -9.26 10.11 -4.21
N GLU A 95 -9.03 11.24 -4.86
CA GLU A 95 -9.24 11.42 -6.30
C GLU A 95 -8.38 10.44 -7.11
N LEU A 96 -7.10 10.30 -6.77
CA LEU A 96 -6.20 9.37 -7.43
C LEU A 96 -6.69 7.91 -7.31
N LEU A 97 -7.15 7.49 -6.13
CA LEU A 97 -7.65 6.13 -5.91
C LEU A 97 -8.97 5.90 -6.64
N GLN A 98 -9.87 6.88 -6.68
CA GLN A 98 -11.11 6.80 -7.45
C GLN A 98 -10.85 6.74 -8.95
N GLU A 99 -9.85 7.47 -9.44
CA GLU A 99 -9.47 7.49 -10.86
C GLU A 99 -8.79 6.20 -11.29
N LYS A 100 -7.79 5.73 -10.54
CA LYS A 100 -6.93 4.61 -10.95
C LYS A 100 -7.39 3.24 -10.47
N LEU A 101 -8.17 3.20 -9.39
CA LEU A 101 -8.61 1.98 -8.73
C LEU A 101 -10.12 1.99 -8.48
N PRO A 102 -10.96 2.26 -9.50
CA PRO A 102 -12.39 2.47 -9.30
C PRO A 102 -13.09 1.23 -8.71
N THR A 103 -12.68 0.01 -9.06
CA THR A 103 -13.30 -1.21 -8.51
C THR A 103 -12.76 -1.58 -7.13
N VAL A 104 -11.53 -1.15 -6.81
CA VAL A 104 -10.89 -1.43 -5.51
C VAL A 104 -11.20 -0.34 -4.47
N TYR A 105 -11.59 0.86 -4.89
CA TYR A 105 -11.80 2.01 -4.01
C TYR A 105 -12.78 1.72 -2.87
N ASP A 106 -13.88 1.04 -3.13
CA ASP A 106 -14.87 0.69 -2.10
C ASP A 106 -14.28 -0.21 -1.01
N LYS A 107 -13.41 -1.15 -1.39
CA LYS A 107 -12.70 -2.03 -0.45
C LYS A 107 -11.70 -1.26 0.40
N ILE A 108 -10.97 -0.31 -0.20
CA ILE A 108 -10.05 0.59 0.53
C ILE A 108 -10.84 1.47 1.51
N SER A 109 -11.96 2.04 1.06
CA SER A 109 -12.83 2.88 1.88
C SER A 109 -13.42 2.10 3.07
N TYR A 110 -13.86 0.86 2.83
CA TYR A 110 -14.33 -0.05 3.87
C TYR A 110 -13.25 -0.36 4.92
N LEU A 111 -12.04 -0.70 4.48
CA LEU A 111 -10.93 -0.99 5.39
C LEU A 111 -10.55 0.22 6.23
N ASN A 112 -10.49 1.40 5.61
CA ASN A 112 -10.19 2.64 6.29
C ASN A 112 -11.25 2.98 7.36
N THR A 113 -12.53 2.84 7.00
CA THR A 113 -13.66 3.07 7.91
C THR A 113 -13.64 2.08 9.08
N THR A 114 -13.37 0.80 8.79
CA THR A 114 -13.30 -0.26 9.80
C THR A 114 -12.13 -0.02 10.75
N PHE A 115 -10.96 0.36 10.23
CA PHE A 115 -9.81 0.73 11.03
C PHE A 115 -10.15 1.87 11.98
N TYR A 116 -10.72 2.98 11.49
CA TYR A 116 -11.06 4.13 12.35
C TYR A 116 -12.12 3.79 13.39
N THR A 117 -13.11 2.97 13.03
CA THR A 117 -14.13 2.50 13.97
C THR A 117 -13.52 1.68 15.10
N LYS A 118 -12.57 0.78 14.78
CA LYS A 118 -11.84 -0.01 15.79
C LYS A 118 -10.90 0.87 16.62
N PHE A 119 -10.21 1.81 15.97
CA PHE A 119 -9.31 2.76 16.62
C PHE A 119 -10.02 3.64 17.65
N GLN A 120 -11.21 4.15 17.33
CA GLN A 120 -12.00 4.98 18.26
C GLN A 120 -12.44 4.22 19.51
N LYS A 121 -12.54 2.89 19.45
CA LYS A 121 -12.88 2.03 20.59
C LYS A 121 -11.69 1.75 21.52
N LEU A 122 -10.47 2.13 21.12
CA LEU A 122 -9.27 1.95 21.94
C LEU A 122 -9.19 3.01 23.04
N LYS A 123 -8.48 2.68 24.13
CA LYS A 123 -8.15 3.65 25.17
C LYS A 123 -7.32 4.81 24.61
N PRO A 124 -7.45 6.04 25.13
CA PRO A 124 -6.71 7.20 24.65
C PRO A 124 -5.19 7.00 24.57
N GLU A 125 -4.59 6.37 25.58
CA GLU A 125 -3.14 6.06 25.60
C GLU A 125 -2.71 5.16 24.43
N THR A 126 -3.53 4.17 24.08
CA THR A 126 -3.30 3.28 22.93
C THR A 126 -3.51 4.02 21.60
N GLN A 127 -4.47 4.95 21.56
CA GLN A 127 -4.68 5.80 20.39
C GLN A 127 -3.47 6.72 20.14
N GLU A 128 -2.89 7.28 21.20
CA GLU A 128 -1.68 8.11 21.10
C GLU A 128 -0.48 7.33 20.61
N LEU A 129 -0.26 6.12 21.12
CA LEU A 129 0.80 5.22 20.65
C LEU A 129 0.64 4.90 19.15
N LEU A 130 -0.57 4.56 18.70
CA LEU A 130 -0.80 4.27 17.29
C LEU A 130 -0.67 5.52 16.40
N ARG A 131 -1.02 6.71 16.91
CA ARG A 131 -0.79 7.98 16.21
C ARG A 131 0.70 8.29 16.11
N SER A 132 1.50 8.03 17.15
CA SER A 132 2.93 8.32 17.15
C SER A 132 3.69 7.43 16.16
N VAL A 133 3.34 6.15 16.09
CA VAL A 133 3.86 5.21 15.06
C VAL A 133 3.53 5.73 13.66
N SER A 134 2.30 6.23 13.46
CA SER A 134 1.87 6.80 12.17
C SER A 134 2.59 8.11 11.78
N THR A 135 3.24 8.81 12.73
CA THR A 135 3.95 10.08 12.48
C THR A 135 5.46 9.94 12.31
N HIS A 136 6.08 8.91 12.89
CA HIS A 136 7.54 8.72 12.83
C HIS A 136 8.06 8.36 11.44
N GLU A 137 7.24 7.78 10.56
CA GLU A 137 7.63 7.49 9.17
C GLU A 137 7.80 8.75 8.31
N SER A 138 7.33 9.92 8.76
CA SER A 138 7.47 11.19 8.01
C SER A 138 8.81 11.92 8.24
N THR A 139 9.65 11.46 9.17
CA THR A 139 10.87 12.19 9.60
C THR A 139 12.19 11.47 9.31
N SER A 140 12.16 10.24 8.78
CA SER A 140 13.38 9.48 8.47
C SER A 140 13.80 9.53 6.99
N THR A 141 13.21 10.44 6.20
CA THR A 141 13.73 10.83 4.89
C THR A 141 14.05 12.32 4.92
N SER A 142 15.22 12.65 5.46
CA SER A 142 15.90 13.95 5.27
C SER A 142 17.40 13.69 5.19
#